data_AF-A0A3S4UZ68-F1
#
_entry.id   AF-A0A3S4UZ68-F1
#
_cell.length_a   1.000
_cell.length_b   1.000
_cell.length_c   1.000
_cell.angle_alpha   90.00
_cell.angle_beta   90.00
_cell.angle_gamma   90.00
#
_symmetry.space_group_name_H-M   'P 1'
#
loop_
_entity.id
_entity.type
_entity.pdbx_description
1 polymer ?
#
loop_
_entity_poly.entity_id
_entity_poly.type
_entity_poly.pdbx_seq_one_letter_code
_entity_poly.pdbx_strand_id
1 'polypeptide(L)'
;MASHSDLVARIGEAGAVPANRPIDHARRIVTGATVGVFVGTLIGMVMNMAALAHTKIFLAFIPSVIIVIALIVVWKVTKEPRAGDPVPVIARTLATAESPYVRYVKSGSNKGLLVPVVVAPVDGSDAFRSVILLRETQPGVQVEDPPVGTLMALQQVEPGMGELANIEQVTPEQADLHDRLIRKPRMLSNTAPTLPMRRAPLERVPWWAAAQWWGAIVGGALITILFIWAIA
;
A
#
# COMPACT_ATOMS: atom_id res chain seq x y z
N MET A 1 -7.20 -7.13 25.58
CA MET A 1 -6.31 -8.30 25.79
C MET A 1 -6.22 -9.04 24.48
N ALA A 2 -5.09 -8.96 23.78
CA ALA A 2 -4.89 -9.69 22.52
C ALA A 2 -4.83 -11.19 22.84
N SER A 3 -5.84 -11.92 22.42
CA SER A 3 -5.96 -13.35 22.66
C SER A 3 -4.88 -14.10 21.87
N HIS A 4 -4.47 -15.30 22.32
CA HIS A 4 -3.60 -16.17 21.52
C HIS A 4 -4.17 -16.56 20.14
N SER A 5 -5.40 -16.15 19.83
CA SER A 5 -6.15 -16.44 18.61
C SER A 5 -5.84 -15.51 17.45
N ASP A 6 -5.35 -14.28 17.70
CA ASP A 6 -5.26 -13.25 16.65
C ASP A 6 -3.85 -13.21 16.02
N LEU A 7 -3.50 -14.23 15.22
CA LEU A 7 -2.21 -14.34 14.54
C LEU A 7 -2.00 -13.26 13.47
N VAL A 8 -3.02 -12.95 12.65
CA VAL A 8 -2.92 -11.94 11.59
C VAL A 8 -2.84 -10.55 12.21
N ALA A 9 -3.65 -10.27 13.24
CA ALA A 9 -3.56 -8.99 13.95
C ALA A 9 -2.17 -8.81 14.56
N ARG A 10 -1.62 -9.82 15.25
CA ARG A 10 -0.26 -9.74 15.81
C ARG A 10 0.82 -9.58 14.77
N ILE A 11 0.70 -10.24 13.61
CA ILE A 11 1.67 -10.06 12.55
C ILE A 11 1.57 -8.66 11.94
N GLY A 12 0.35 -8.18 11.69
CA GLY A 12 0.10 -6.83 11.21
C GLY A 12 0.50 -5.73 12.21
N GLU A 13 0.44 -6.03 13.51
CA GLU A 13 0.82 -5.14 14.60
C GLU A 13 2.31 -5.19 14.97
N ALA A 14 3.10 -6.09 14.38
CA ALA A 14 4.50 -6.35 14.73
C ALA A 14 5.49 -5.20 14.40
N GLY A 15 5.01 -3.96 14.38
CA GLY A 15 5.75 -2.76 14.05
C GLY A 15 5.38 -2.30 12.65
N ALA A 16 4.34 -1.48 12.56
CA ALA A 16 4.02 -0.79 11.32
C ALA A 16 4.98 0.39 11.15
N VAL A 17 5.94 0.30 10.22
CA VAL A 17 6.88 1.39 9.95
C VAL A 17 6.16 2.47 9.14
N PRO A 18 6.26 3.74 9.53
CA PRO A 18 5.69 4.84 8.75
C PRO A 18 6.18 4.86 7.29
N ALA A 19 5.26 5.22 6.38
CA ALA A 19 5.57 5.44 4.98
C ALA A 19 6.33 6.77 4.81
N ASN A 20 7.66 6.73 4.90
CA ASN A 20 8.53 7.92 4.94
C ASN A 20 9.48 8.02 3.75
N ARG A 21 9.27 7.21 2.71
CA ARG A 21 10.11 7.35 1.52
C ARG A 21 9.78 8.67 0.83
N PRO A 22 10.72 9.28 0.08
CA PRO A 22 10.44 10.50 -0.68
C PRO A 22 9.19 10.37 -1.57
N ILE A 23 8.99 9.19 -2.17
CA ILE A 23 7.80 8.88 -2.98
C ILE A 23 6.50 8.86 -2.16
N ASP A 24 6.53 8.45 -0.89
CA ASP A 24 5.34 8.41 -0.03
C ASP A 24 4.89 9.82 0.35
N HIS A 25 5.84 10.71 0.63
CA HIS A 25 5.57 12.14 0.81
C HIS A 25 4.99 12.76 -0.46
N ALA A 26 5.60 12.50 -1.62
CA ALA A 26 5.15 13.02 -2.89
C ALA A 26 3.72 12.53 -3.22
N ARG A 27 3.43 11.23 -3.07
CA ARG A 27 2.08 10.67 -3.24
C ARG A 27 1.05 11.36 -2.34
N ARG A 28 1.34 11.55 -1.04
CA ARG A 28 0.41 12.24 -0.12
C ARG A 28 0.15 13.68 -0.49
N ILE A 29 1.20 14.46 -0.72
CA ILE A 29 1.09 15.89 -1.01
C ILE A 29 0.32 16.08 -2.31
N VAL A 30 0.68 15.34 -3.35
CA VAL A 30 0.07 15.49 -4.67
C VAL A 30 -1.38 15.03 -4.67
N THR A 31 -1.70 13.89 -4.07
CA THR A 31 -3.09 13.42 -3.97
C THR A 31 -3.92 14.38 -3.12
N GLY A 32 -3.40 14.86 -1.99
CA GLY A 32 -4.06 15.85 -1.16
C GLY A 32 -4.32 17.17 -1.91
N ALA A 33 -3.31 17.68 -2.62
CA ALA A 33 -3.43 18.90 -3.42
C ALA A 33 -4.43 18.75 -4.57
N THR A 34 -4.52 17.56 -5.18
CA THR A 34 -5.52 17.28 -6.24
C THR A 34 -6.94 17.38 -5.69
N VAL A 35 -7.19 16.76 -4.54
CA VAL A 35 -8.49 16.86 -3.85
C VAL A 35 -8.78 18.31 -3.48
N GLY A 36 -7.79 19.00 -2.91
CA GLY A 36 -7.88 20.42 -2.56
C GLY A 36 -8.27 21.29 -3.73
N VAL A 37 -7.55 21.18 -4.85
CA VAL A 37 -7.81 21.96 -6.06
C VAL A 37 -9.19 21.68 -6.64
N PHE A 38 -9.62 20.42 -6.70
CA PHE A 38 -10.98 20.09 -7.14
C PHE A 38 -12.06 20.78 -6.26
N VAL A 39 -11.93 20.66 -4.94
CA VAL A 39 -12.87 21.27 -4.00
C VAL A 39 -12.82 22.80 -4.09
N GLY A 40 -11.62 23.40 -4.16
CA GLY A 40 -11.45 24.84 -4.27
C GLY A 40 -11.94 25.41 -5.60
N THR A 41 -11.83 24.67 -6.71
CA THR A 41 -12.44 25.06 -7.99
C THR A 41 -13.96 25.11 -7.86
N LEU A 42 -14.58 24.09 -7.28
CA LEU A 42 -16.04 24.09 -7.07
C LEU A 42 -16.48 25.27 -6.20
N ILE A 43 -15.82 25.48 -5.05
CA ILE A 43 -16.12 26.58 -4.14
C ILE A 43 -15.91 27.93 -4.83
N GLY A 44 -14.76 28.14 -5.47
CA GLY A 44 -14.41 29.38 -6.14
C GLY A 44 -15.38 29.74 -7.27
N MET A 45 -15.82 28.75 -8.04
CA MET A 45 -16.82 28.94 -9.10
C MET A 45 -18.19 29.30 -8.53
N VAL A 46 -18.64 28.62 -7.47
CA VAL A 46 -19.92 28.94 -6.82
C VAL A 46 -19.89 30.34 -6.22
N MET A 47 -18.80 30.71 -5.54
CA MET A 47 -18.65 32.03 -4.91
C MET A 47 -18.63 33.18 -5.93
N ASN A 48 -18.09 32.93 -7.14
CA ASN A 48 -17.92 33.97 -8.17
C ASN A 48 -18.85 33.76 -9.38
N MET A 49 -19.91 32.96 -9.24
CA MET A 49 -20.76 32.53 -10.36
C MET A 49 -21.37 33.70 -11.14
N ALA A 50 -21.69 34.81 -10.45
CA ALA A 50 -22.27 36.00 -11.07
C ALA A 50 -21.22 36.91 -11.75
N ALA A 51 -19.95 36.83 -11.34
CA ALA A 51 -18.87 37.68 -11.84
C ALA A 51 -18.07 37.00 -12.97
N LEU A 52 -18.03 35.67 -13.01
CA LEU A 52 -17.31 34.91 -14.01
C LEU A 52 -18.01 34.96 -15.37
N ALA A 53 -17.41 35.66 -16.32
CA ALA A 53 -17.83 35.57 -17.72
C ALA A 53 -17.70 34.12 -18.25
N HIS A 54 -18.63 33.70 -19.09
CA HIS A 54 -18.70 32.32 -19.62
C HIS A 54 -17.41 31.87 -20.31
N THR A 55 -16.65 32.81 -20.90
CA THR A 55 -15.36 32.56 -21.54
C THR A 55 -14.23 32.28 -20.55
N LYS A 56 -14.32 32.80 -19.32
CA LYS A 56 -13.31 32.62 -18.26
C LYS A 56 -13.51 31.36 -17.44
N ILE A 57 -14.65 30.66 -17.59
CA ILE A 57 -14.94 29.39 -16.92
C ILE A 57 -13.85 28.34 -17.23
N PHE A 58 -13.38 28.29 -18.48
CA PHE A 58 -12.30 27.38 -18.85
C PHE A 58 -10.98 27.68 -18.15
N LEU A 59 -10.71 28.96 -17.82
CA LEU A 59 -9.52 29.35 -17.08
C LEU A 59 -9.55 28.82 -15.64
N ALA A 60 -10.72 28.70 -15.02
CA ALA A 60 -10.87 28.17 -13.66
C ALA A 60 -10.37 26.72 -13.50
N PHE A 61 -10.28 25.96 -14.61
CA PHE A 61 -9.76 24.59 -14.61
C PHE A 61 -8.24 24.49 -14.79
N ILE A 62 -7.55 25.59 -15.14
CA ILE A 62 -6.10 25.59 -15.36
C ILE A 62 -5.32 25.02 -14.16
N PRO A 63 -5.58 25.43 -12.90
CA PRO A 63 -4.88 24.87 -11.75
C PRO A 63 -5.09 23.35 -11.61
N SER A 64 -6.29 22.86 -11.89
CA SER A 64 -6.63 21.43 -11.88
C SER A 64 -5.82 20.65 -12.91
N VAL A 65 -5.71 21.17 -14.13
CA VAL A 65 -4.89 20.55 -15.18
C VAL A 65 -3.41 20.52 -14.77
N ILE A 66 -2.89 21.62 -14.22
CA ILE A 66 -1.48 21.69 -13.78
C ILE A 66 -1.19 20.66 -12.68
N ILE A 67 -2.07 20.51 -11.67
CA ILE A 67 -1.85 19.53 -10.60
C ILE A 67 -1.95 18.10 -11.12
N VAL A 68 -2.87 17.80 -12.04
CA VAL A 68 -2.95 16.47 -12.67
C VAL A 68 -1.68 16.15 -13.44
N ILE A 69 -1.15 17.11 -14.20
CA ILE A 69 0.13 16.95 -14.89
C ILE A 69 1.26 16.72 -13.88
N ALA A 70 1.31 17.52 -12.80
CA ALA A 70 2.29 17.35 -11.73
C ALA A 70 2.21 15.94 -11.11
N LEU A 71 1.01 15.38 -10.93
CA LEU A 71 0.83 14.01 -10.45
C LEU A 71 1.41 12.98 -11.41
N ILE A 72 1.12 13.10 -12.70
CA ILE A 72 1.69 12.19 -13.72
C ILE A 72 3.21 12.30 -13.75
N VAL A 73 3.76 13.51 -13.69
CA VAL A 73 5.22 13.76 -13.69
C VAL A 73 5.86 13.18 -12.44
N VAL A 74 5.34 13.49 -11.25
CA VAL A 74 5.84 12.93 -9.98
C VAL A 74 5.76 11.41 -10.02
N TRP A 75 4.68 10.82 -10.51
CA TRP A 75 4.54 9.37 -10.60
C TRP A 75 5.54 8.72 -11.56
N LYS A 76 5.86 9.39 -12.68
CA LYS A 76 6.86 8.91 -13.66
C LYS A 76 8.31 9.11 -13.22
N VAL A 77 8.60 10.22 -12.54
CA VAL A 77 9.97 10.62 -12.17
C VAL A 77 10.39 10.02 -10.84
N THR A 78 9.48 9.97 -9.87
CA THR A 78 9.74 9.37 -8.56
C THR A 78 9.59 7.87 -8.67
N LYS A 79 10.62 7.21 -9.21
CA LYS A 79 10.74 5.76 -9.09
C LYS A 79 11.10 5.42 -7.65
N GLU A 80 10.52 4.35 -7.13
CA GLU A 80 10.86 3.85 -5.79
C GLU A 80 12.36 3.53 -5.77
N PRO A 81 13.17 4.22 -4.94
CA PRO A 81 14.44 3.63 -4.54
C PRO A 81 14.04 2.43 -3.70
N ARG A 82 14.03 1.24 -4.29
CA ARG A 82 13.97 0.00 -3.50
C ARG A 82 15.20 0.05 -2.61
N ALA A 83 14.98 0.04 -1.30
CA ALA A 83 16.09 0.02 -0.36
C ALA A 83 16.68 -1.39 -0.40
N GLY A 84 17.65 -1.59 -1.29
CA GLY A 84 18.19 -2.91 -1.60
C GLY A 84 17.45 -3.65 -2.71
N ASP A 85 18.06 -4.74 -3.15
CA ASP A 85 17.49 -5.62 -4.16
C ASP A 85 16.41 -6.50 -3.52
N PRO A 86 15.27 -6.73 -4.21
CA PRO A 86 14.25 -7.66 -3.73
C PRO A 86 14.84 -9.04 -3.47
N VAL A 87 14.46 -9.66 -2.35
CA VAL A 87 14.94 -10.99 -1.99
C VAL A 87 13.90 -12.02 -2.41
N PRO A 88 14.24 -12.99 -3.27
CA PRO A 88 13.34 -14.10 -3.57
C PRO A 88 13.10 -14.94 -2.32
N VAL A 89 11.85 -15.31 -2.06
CA VAL A 89 11.46 -16.07 -0.86
C VAL A 89 10.47 -17.18 -1.17
N ILE A 90 10.42 -18.18 -0.30
CA ILE A 90 9.33 -19.18 -0.26
C ILE A 90 8.51 -18.97 1.00
N ALA A 91 7.22 -18.68 0.83
CA ALA A 91 6.27 -18.53 1.92
C ALA A 91 5.48 -19.83 2.12
N ARG A 92 5.25 -20.21 3.37
CA ARG A 92 4.41 -21.33 3.77
C ARG A 92 3.23 -20.82 4.58
N THR A 93 2.03 -21.22 4.21
CA THR A 93 0.81 -20.87 4.94
C THR A 93 0.82 -21.46 6.36
N LEU A 94 0.43 -20.63 7.33
CA LEU A 94 0.32 -21.02 8.73
C LEU A 94 -1.13 -21.32 9.08
N ALA A 95 -1.33 -22.27 10.00
CA ALA A 95 -2.63 -22.47 10.62
C ALA A 95 -3.01 -21.23 11.45
N THR A 96 -4.27 -20.83 11.37
CA THR A 96 -4.85 -19.78 12.20
C THR A 96 -6.21 -20.20 12.74
N ALA A 97 -6.54 -19.76 13.95
CA ALA A 97 -7.86 -19.94 14.53
C ALA A 97 -8.85 -18.85 14.09
N GLU A 98 -8.37 -17.80 13.42
CA GLU A 98 -9.20 -16.70 12.93
C GLU A 98 -10.06 -17.14 11.75
N SER A 99 -11.36 -16.86 11.84
CA SER A 99 -12.28 -17.13 10.74
C SER A 99 -11.91 -16.30 9.50
N PRO A 100 -12.09 -16.85 8.28
CA PRO A 100 -11.84 -16.10 7.04
C PRO A 100 -12.61 -14.78 6.96
N TYR A 101 -13.80 -14.71 7.58
CA TYR A 101 -14.64 -13.50 7.62
C TYR A 101 -13.96 -12.30 8.30
N VAL A 102 -13.19 -12.55 9.37
CA VAL A 102 -12.48 -11.50 10.12
C VAL A 102 -11.21 -11.07 9.40
N ARG A 103 -10.57 -12.00 8.69
CA ARG A 103 -9.37 -11.75 7.87
C ARG A 103 -9.66 -11.13 6.52
N TYR A 104 -10.95 -10.94 6.20
CA TYR A 104 -11.35 -10.45 4.89
C TYR A 104 -11.32 -8.93 4.80
N VAL A 105 -10.53 -8.42 3.86
CA VAL A 105 -10.54 -7.01 3.49
C VAL A 105 -11.68 -6.79 2.50
N LYS A 106 -12.73 -6.07 2.94
CA LYS A 106 -13.98 -5.92 2.17
C LYS A 106 -14.02 -4.71 1.24
N SER A 107 -13.06 -3.79 1.33
CA SER A 107 -13.13 -2.49 0.65
C SER A 107 -11.81 -2.11 -0.02
N GLY A 108 -11.91 -1.27 -1.06
CA GLY A 108 -10.79 -0.75 -1.84
C GLY A 108 -10.26 -1.70 -2.91
N SER A 109 -9.17 -1.29 -3.55
CA SER A 109 -8.46 -2.09 -4.58
C SER A 109 -7.74 -3.32 -4.01
N ASN A 110 -7.70 -3.47 -2.68
CA ASN A 110 -7.06 -4.55 -1.95
C ASN A 110 -8.09 -5.52 -1.34
N LYS A 111 -9.25 -5.68 -1.98
CA LYS A 111 -10.27 -6.64 -1.54
C LYS A 111 -9.72 -8.07 -1.65
N GLY A 112 -9.79 -8.83 -0.56
CA GLY A 112 -9.19 -10.16 -0.51
C GLY A 112 -9.03 -10.73 0.90
N LEU A 113 -8.41 -11.90 0.98
CA LEU A 113 -8.18 -12.64 2.22
C LEU A 113 -6.76 -12.44 2.73
N LEU A 114 -6.62 -12.07 4.01
CA LEU A 114 -5.32 -12.04 4.70
C LEU A 114 -4.95 -13.45 5.15
N VAL A 115 -3.77 -13.92 4.75
CA VAL A 115 -3.27 -15.26 5.08
C VAL A 115 -1.93 -15.13 5.81
N PRO A 116 -1.81 -15.64 7.04
CA PRO A 116 -0.54 -15.65 7.75
C PRO A 116 0.40 -16.67 7.12
N VAL A 117 1.66 -16.27 6.94
CA VAL A 117 2.71 -17.10 6.35
C VAL A 117 3.98 -17.04 7.17
N VAL A 118 4.76 -18.11 7.10
CA VAL A 118 6.17 -18.11 7.48
C VAL A 118 7.00 -18.15 6.20
N VAL A 119 8.06 -17.35 6.16
CA VAL A 119 8.83 -17.04 4.96
C VAL A 119 10.26 -17.52 5.17
N ALA A 120 10.78 -18.23 4.17
CA ALA A 120 12.17 -18.63 4.06
C ALA A 120 12.82 -17.82 2.92
N PRO A 121 13.75 -16.92 3.22
CA PRO A 121 14.57 -16.24 2.23
C PRO A 121 15.51 -17.20 1.49
N VAL A 122 15.74 -16.93 0.21
CA VAL A 122 16.68 -17.73 -0.61
C VAL A 122 18.14 -17.39 -0.31
N ASP A 123 18.41 -16.16 0.10
CA ASP A 123 19.74 -15.67 0.46
C ASP A 123 20.29 -16.26 1.78
N GLY A 124 19.51 -17.12 2.45
CA GLY A 124 19.88 -17.77 3.70
C GLY A 124 19.72 -16.90 4.94
N SER A 125 19.13 -15.70 4.81
CA SER A 125 18.74 -14.88 5.96
C SER A 125 17.67 -15.56 6.81
N ASP A 126 17.51 -15.07 8.05
CA ASP A 126 16.61 -15.68 9.02
C ASP A 126 15.17 -15.73 8.50
N ALA A 127 14.52 -16.87 8.74
CA ALA A 127 13.11 -17.01 8.47
C ALA A 127 12.29 -16.01 9.29
N PHE A 128 11.16 -15.57 8.74
CA PHE A 128 10.28 -14.61 9.40
C PHE A 128 8.80 -14.91 9.17
N ARG A 129 7.93 -14.29 9.96
CA ARG A 129 6.47 -14.32 9.76
C ARG A 129 5.99 -13.06 9.07
N SER A 130 5.01 -13.22 8.19
CA SER A 130 4.35 -12.14 7.46
C SER A 130 2.88 -12.50 7.17
N VAL A 131 2.12 -11.56 6.61
CA VAL A 131 0.77 -11.76 6.10
C VAL A 131 0.77 -11.42 4.61
N ILE A 132 0.23 -12.31 3.80
CA ILE A 132 -0.05 -12.06 2.38
C ILE A 132 -1.52 -11.73 2.18
N LEU A 133 -1.81 -10.95 1.15
CA LEU A 133 -3.16 -10.67 0.70
C LEU A 133 -3.45 -11.48 -0.57
N LEU A 134 -4.33 -12.47 -0.47
CA LEU A 134 -4.87 -13.16 -1.64
C LEU A 134 -6.03 -12.32 -2.19
N ARG A 135 -5.79 -11.63 -3.32
CA ARG A 135 -6.75 -10.69 -3.91
C ARG A 135 -7.85 -11.41 -4.67
N GLU A 136 -9.06 -10.87 -4.64
CA GLU A 136 -10.13 -11.29 -5.56
C GLU A 136 -9.70 -11.01 -7.01
N THR A 137 -9.68 -12.05 -7.83
CA THR A 137 -9.44 -11.90 -9.28
C THR A 137 -10.73 -11.68 -10.06
N GLN A 138 -11.88 -12.09 -9.50
CA GLN A 138 -13.20 -11.94 -10.11
C GLN A 138 -14.17 -11.26 -9.13
N PRO A 139 -14.90 -10.22 -9.57
CA PRO A 139 -15.89 -9.55 -8.73
C PRO A 139 -16.95 -10.53 -8.21
N GLY A 140 -17.10 -10.62 -6.89
CA GLY A 140 -18.13 -11.44 -6.25
C GLY A 140 -17.70 -12.87 -5.92
N VAL A 141 -16.51 -13.30 -6.35
CA VAL A 141 -15.92 -14.58 -5.95
C VAL A 141 -14.98 -14.33 -4.77
N GLN A 142 -15.36 -14.82 -3.59
CA GLN A 142 -14.51 -14.72 -2.40
C GLN A 142 -13.33 -15.68 -2.53
N VAL A 143 -12.16 -15.21 -2.10
CA VAL A 143 -10.97 -16.05 -2.07
C VAL A 143 -11.04 -17.02 -0.89
N GLU A 144 -10.80 -18.30 -1.16
CA GLU A 144 -10.75 -19.33 -0.14
C GLU A 144 -9.39 -19.39 0.57
N ASP A 145 -9.40 -19.88 1.81
CA ASP A 145 -8.18 -20.04 2.59
C ASP A 145 -7.34 -21.19 1.99
N PRO A 146 -6.08 -20.95 1.61
CA PRO A 146 -5.24 -22.02 1.09
C PRO A 146 -4.99 -23.08 2.18
N PRO A 147 -4.79 -24.35 1.80
CA PRO A 147 -4.44 -25.39 2.75
C PRO A 147 -3.23 -24.99 3.62
N VAL A 148 -3.23 -25.43 4.88
CA VAL A 148 -2.07 -25.19 5.77
C VAL A 148 -0.85 -25.93 5.24
N GLY A 149 0.29 -25.24 5.18
CA GLY A 149 1.52 -25.80 4.65
C GLY A 149 1.72 -25.61 3.14
N THR A 150 0.77 -24.99 2.44
CA THR A 150 0.94 -24.58 1.04
C THR A 150 2.17 -23.68 0.90
N LEU A 151 3.06 -24.05 -0.02
CA LEU A 151 4.24 -23.28 -0.38
C LEU A 151 3.93 -22.35 -1.55
N MET A 152 4.39 -21.11 -1.46
CA MET A 152 4.20 -20.06 -2.46
C MET A 152 5.53 -19.37 -2.72
N ALA A 153 5.88 -19.21 -4.00
CA ALA A 153 7.05 -18.45 -4.40
C ALA A 153 6.69 -16.97 -4.48
N LEU A 154 7.37 -16.14 -3.69
CA LEU A 154 7.13 -14.70 -3.57
C LEU A 154 8.47 -13.95 -3.56
N GLN A 155 8.42 -12.64 -3.50
CA GLN A 155 9.61 -11.82 -3.23
C GLN A 155 9.35 -10.89 -2.05
N GLN A 156 10.35 -10.74 -1.20
CA GLN A 156 10.40 -9.68 -0.22
C GLN A 156 10.71 -8.37 -0.95
N VAL A 157 9.84 -7.37 -0.77
CA VAL A 157 9.95 -6.09 -1.48
C VAL A 157 11.18 -5.29 -1.04
N GLU A 158 11.50 -5.34 0.24
CA GLU A 158 12.63 -4.68 0.88
C GLU A 158 13.24 -5.64 1.91
N PRO A 159 14.56 -5.93 1.84
CA PRO A 159 15.25 -6.71 2.85
C PRO A 159 14.96 -6.21 4.28
N GLY A 160 14.66 -7.13 5.18
CA GLY A 160 14.33 -6.81 6.58
C GLY A 160 12.90 -6.32 6.82
N MET A 161 12.05 -6.22 5.79
CA MET A 161 10.63 -5.88 5.91
C MET A 161 9.74 -7.10 5.66
N GLY A 162 8.60 -7.19 6.35
CA GLY A 162 7.62 -8.26 6.15
C GLY A 162 6.82 -8.14 4.85
N GLU A 163 7.09 -7.16 3.99
CA GLU A 163 6.31 -6.96 2.77
C GLU A 163 6.65 -7.96 1.68
N LEU A 164 5.62 -8.64 1.18
CA LEU A 164 5.74 -9.65 0.14
C LEU A 164 4.97 -9.22 -1.11
N ALA A 165 5.57 -9.48 -2.27
CA ALA A 165 4.94 -9.29 -3.57
C ALA A 165 5.00 -10.58 -4.39
N ASN A 166 4.09 -10.68 -5.36
CA ASN A 166 4.16 -11.72 -6.37
C ASN A 166 5.39 -11.51 -7.27
N ILE A 167 5.84 -12.61 -7.84
CA ILE A 167 6.92 -12.66 -8.84
C ILE A 167 6.34 -13.05 -10.20
N GLU A 168 6.96 -12.59 -11.27
CA GLU A 168 6.58 -12.97 -12.64
C GLU A 168 7.12 -14.35 -13.01
N GLN A 169 8.34 -14.67 -12.55
CA GLN A 169 9.02 -15.93 -12.84
C GLN A 169 9.70 -16.46 -11.58
N VAL A 170 9.57 -17.77 -11.34
CA VAL A 170 10.23 -18.46 -10.23
C VAL A 170 11.69 -18.67 -10.59
N THR A 171 12.59 -18.23 -9.72
CA THR A 171 14.05 -18.42 -9.92
C THR A 171 14.47 -19.86 -9.62
N PRO A 172 15.58 -20.36 -10.20
CA PRO A 172 16.09 -21.70 -9.90
C PRO A 172 16.36 -21.91 -8.41
N GLU A 173 16.90 -20.90 -7.74
CA GLU A 173 17.22 -20.96 -6.30
C GLU A 173 15.95 -21.04 -5.43
N GLN A 174 14.86 -20.40 -5.85
CA GLN A 174 13.55 -20.56 -5.22
C GLN A 174 12.99 -21.96 -5.43
N ALA A 175 13.12 -22.52 -6.64
CA ALA A 175 12.68 -23.89 -6.93
C ALA A 175 13.45 -24.91 -6.06
N ASP A 176 14.76 -24.74 -5.92
CA ASP A 176 15.58 -25.57 -5.03
C ASP A 176 15.16 -25.44 -3.57
N LEU A 177 14.91 -24.21 -3.08
CA LEU A 177 14.44 -23.99 -1.72
C LEU A 177 13.05 -24.61 -1.50
N HIS A 178 12.15 -24.47 -2.47
CA HIS A 178 10.82 -25.06 -2.45
C HIS A 178 10.91 -26.59 -2.33
N ASP A 179 11.72 -27.25 -3.16
CA ASP A 179 11.92 -28.69 -3.13
C ASP A 179 12.54 -29.17 -1.81
N ARG A 180 13.51 -28.41 -1.28
CA ARG A 180 14.09 -28.67 0.04
C ARG A 180 13.02 -28.59 1.14
N LEU A 181 12.14 -27.61 1.09
CA LEU A 181 11.06 -27.42 2.07
C LEU A 181 9.97 -28.48 1.96
N ILE A 182 9.68 -28.99 0.76
CA ILE A 182 8.81 -30.17 0.57
C ILE A 182 9.41 -31.38 1.26
N ARG A 183 10.69 -31.65 1.04
CA ARG A 183 11.38 -32.83 1.61
C ARG A 183 11.60 -32.72 3.12
N LYS A 184 11.85 -31.51 3.63
CA LYS A 184 12.11 -31.24 5.05
C LYS A 184 11.29 -30.06 5.56
N PRO A 185 9.98 -30.23 5.80
CA PRO A 185 9.10 -29.13 6.21
C PRO A 185 9.53 -28.47 7.54
N ARG A 186 10.15 -29.23 8.45
CA ARG A 186 10.57 -28.74 9.76
C ARG A 186 11.74 -27.75 9.74
N MET A 187 12.40 -27.54 8.58
CA MET A 187 13.45 -26.52 8.47
C MET A 187 12.91 -25.11 8.65
N LEU A 188 11.63 -24.90 8.32
CA LEU A 188 10.96 -23.61 8.51
C LEU A 188 10.18 -23.64 9.82
N SER A 189 10.64 -22.90 10.82
CA SER A 189 9.99 -22.85 12.13
C SER A 189 8.72 -21.99 12.11
N ASN A 190 7.62 -22.50 12.66
CA ASN A 190 6.38 -21.73 12.80
C ASN A 190 6.51 -20.55 13.80
N THR A 191 7.55 -20.52 14.62
CA THR A 191 7.79 -19.50 15.66
C THR A 191 8.79 -18.42 15.25
N ALA A 192 9.10 -18.32 13.96
CA ALA A 192 10.01 -17.30 13.42
C ALA A 192 9.62 -15.87 13.87
N PRO A 193 10.57 -14.93 14.02
CA PRO A 193 10.25 -13.54 14.36
C PRO A 193 9.35 -12.92 13.29
N THR A 194 8.50 -11.98 13.69
CA THR A 194 7.71 -11.21 12.73
C THR A 194 8.51 -9.99 12.30
N LEU A 195 8.57 -9.71 10.99
CA LEU A 195 9.20 -8.50 10.47
C LEU A 195 8.18 -7.36 10.33
N PRO A 196 8.63 -6.10 10.50
CA PRO A 196 7.77 -4.94 10.35
C PRO A 196 7.26 -4.78 8.93
N MET A 197 6.04 -4.27 8.77
CA MET A 197 5.45 -3.93 7.45
C MET A 197 5.36 -2.42 7.33
N ARG A 198 5.56 -1.86 6.13
CA ARG A 198 5.36 -0.43 5.91
C ARG A 198 3.87 -0.16 5.78
N ARG A 199 3.45 0.97 6.32
CA ARG A 199 2.09 1.47 6.13
C ARG A 199 1.86 1.85 4.68
N ALA A 200 0.60 1.84 4.25
CA ALA A 200 0.26 2.36 2.93
C ALA A 200 0.62 3.85 2.83
N PRO A 201 1.07 4.34 1.66
CA PRO A 201 1.56 5.71 1.51
C PRO A 201 0.51 6.78 1.85
N LEU A 202 -0.78 6.46 1.72
CA LEU A 202 -1.89 7.38 2.01
C LEU A 202 -2.40 7.29 3.45
N GLU A 203 -1.84 6.42 4.29
CA GLU A 203 -2.18 6.41 5.70
C GLU A 203 -1.75 7.70 6.39
N ARG A 204 -2.63 8.21 7.27
CA ARG A 204 -2.46 9.48 7.98
C ARG A 204 -1.76 9.31 9.33
N VAL A 205 -0.96 8.26 9.44
CA VAL A 205 -0.23 7.89 10.65
C VAL A 205 1.25 7.85 10.32
N PRO A 206 2.10 8.52 11.11
CA PRO A 206 1.82 9.33 12.30
C PRO A 206 1.33 10.76 11.96
N TRP A 207 1.17 11.63 12.95
CA TRP A 207 0.50 12.95 12.81
C TRP A 207 1.08 13.85 11.70
N TRP A 208 2.37 13.81 11.42
CA TRP A 208 2.96 14.63 10.35
C TRP A 208 2.50 14.17 8.96
N ALA A 209 2.12 12.89 8.79
CA ALA A 209 1.52 12.37 7.57
C ALA A 209 0.13 12.98 7.36
N ALA A 210 -0.64 13.11 8.44
CA ALA A 210 -1.92 13.80 8.42
C ALA A 210 -1.75 15.30 8.10
N ALA A 211 -0.73 15.95 8.67
CA ALA A 211 -0.43 17.35 8.39
C ALA A 211 -0.08 17.58 6.91
N GLN A 212 0.73 16.71 6.31
CA GLN A 212 1.04 16.78 4.87
C GLN A 212 -0.21 16.63 4.01
N TRP A 213 -1.08 15.67 4.34
CA TRP A 213 -2.33 15.44 3.62
C TRP A 213 -3.28 16.64 3.71
N TRP A 214 -3.62 17.07 4.93
CA TRP A 214 -4.57 18.17 5.14
C TRP A 214 -4.01 19.51 4.70
N GLY A 215 -2.73 19.76 4.95
CA GLY A 215 -2.04 20.97 4.49
C GLY A 215 -2.04 21.07 2.97
N ALA A 216 -1.83 19.95 2.26
CA ALA A 216 -1.92 19.93 0.79
C ALA A 216 -3.34 20.16 0.29
N ILE A 217 -4.37 19.61 0.94
CA ILE A 217 -5.79 19.88 0.60
C ILE A 217 -6.10 21.37 0.76
N VAL A 218 -5.77 21.95 1.92
CA VAL A 218 -6.06 23.37 2.20
C VAL A 218 -5.28 24.27 1.24
N GLY A 219 -3.99 24.00 1.04
CA GLY A 219 -3.16 24.76 0.11
C GLY A 219 -3.69 24.70 -1.33
N GLY A 220 -4.04 23.50 -1.81
CA GLY A 220 -4.62 23.31 -3.13
C GLY A 220 -5.94 24.08 -3.31
N ALA A 221 -6.83 24.00 -2.32
CA ALA A 221 -8.12 24.70 -2.37
C ALA A 221 -7.97 26.22 -2.36
N LEU A 222 -7.06 26.76 -1.53
CA LEU A 222 -6.81 28.19 -1.46
C LEU A 222 -6.22 28.73 -2.77
N ILE A 223 -5.28 28.00 -3.38
CA ILE A 223 -4.68 28.39 -4.67
C ILE A 223 -5.76 28.54 -5.75
N THR A 224 -6.69 27.59 -5.86
CA THR A 224 -7.77 27.70 -6.86
C THR A 224 -8.76 28.79 -6.54
N ILE A 225 -9.17 28.94 -5.28
CA ILE A 225 -10.11 30.00 -4.88
C ILE A 225 -9.51 31.37 -5.19
N LEU A 226 -8.25 31.62 -4.80
CA LEU A 226 -7.56 32.87 -5.05
C LEU A 226 -7.36 33.13 -6.55
N PHE A 227 -7.02 32.09 -7.32
CA PHE A 227 -6.89 32.21 -8.77
C PHE A 227 -8.23 32.58 -9.41
N ILE A 228 -9.31 31.90 -9.05
CA ILE A 228 -10.65 32.18 -9.58
C ILE A 228 -11.10 33.59 -9.21
N TRP A 229 -10.85 34.01 -7.96
CA TRP A 229 -11.15 35.37 -7.52
C TRP A 229 -10.37 36.43 -8.30
N ALA A 230 -9.13 36.15 -8.68
CA ALA A 230 -8.32 37.07 -9.48
C ALA A 230 -8.77 37.17 -10.95
N ILE A 231 -9.40 36.13 -11.50
CA ILE A 231 -9.88 36.12 -12.89
C ILE A 231 -11.37 36.46 -13.03
N ALA A 232 -12.17 36.38 -11.98
CA ALA A 232 -13.59 36.74 -11.97
C ALA A 232 -13.72 38.22 -12.39
#